data_AF-A0A1S9AP89-F1
#
_entry.id   AF-A0A1S9AP89-F1
#
_cell.length_a   1.000
_cell.length_b   1.000
_cell.length_c   1.000
_cell.angle_alpha   90.00
_cell.angle_beta   90.00
_cell.angle_gamma   90.00
#
_symmetry.space_group_name_H-M   'P 1'
#
loop_
_entity.id
_entity.type
_entity.pdbx_description
1 polymer ?
#
loop_
_entity_poly.entity_id
_entity_poly.type
_entity_poly.pdbx_seq_one_letter_code
_entity_poly.pdbx_strand_id
1 'polypeptide(L)'
;MQTPNTSARPTKGQHALTPLNLDAVDVEQLARTLAAAPQHPQPQFQVDCRTLTCLHTRGISYVVSQLLLLRRSGVVIWLSNVSPVLARCLRVLGLELLLPTLP
;
A
#
# COMPACT_ATOMS: atom_id res chain seq x y z
N MET A 1 -44.26 10.19 -2.91
CA MET A 1 -44.09 10.33 -1.45
C MET A 1 -43.60 9.00 -0.88
N GLN A 2 -42.30 8.88 -0.60
CA GLN A 2 -41.72 8.09 0.50
C GLN A 2 -40.20 8.22 0.45
N THR A 3 -39.65 8.89 1.46
CA THR A 3 -38.27 8.77 1.94
C THR A 3 -38.33 8.04 3.30
N PRO A 4 -37.21 7.77 3.97
CA PRO A 4 -36.22 6.75 3.64
C PRO A 4 -35.89 5.89 4.89
N ASN A 5 -34.79 5.14 4.83
CA ASN A 5 -33.90 4.75 5.94
C ASN A 5 -33.87 3.25 6.29
N THR A 6 -32.73 2.64 6.03
CA THR A 6 -32.19 1.57 6.89
C THR A 6 -30.67 1.74 6.96
N SER A 7 -30.24 2.55 7.92
CA SER A 7 -29.28 2.18 8.95
C SER A 7 -28.00 1.46 8.47
N ALA A 8 -27.09 2.22 7.85
CA ALA A 8 -25.67 1.85 7.84
C ALA A 8 -25.05 2.29 9.17
N ARG A 9 -24.99 1.35 10.11
CA ARG A 9 -24.30 1.47 11.39
C ARG A 9 -22.82 1.88 11.15
N PRO A 10 -22.32 3.02 11.67
CA PRO A 10 -20.91 3.35 11.53
C PRO A 10 -20.09 2.50 12.50
N THR A 11 -19.54 1.39 12.01
CA THR A 11 -18.59 0.58 12.76
C THR A 11 -17.26 1.31 12.85
N LYS A 12 -16.99 1.87 14.03
CA LYS A 12 -15.69 2.25 14.62
C LYS A 12 -14.47 2.15 13.67
N GLY A 13 -14.04 3.27 13.10
CA GLY A 13 -12.63 3.61 12.87
C GLY A 13 -11.71 2.60 12.18
N GLN A 14 -12.22 1.73 11.30
CA GLN A 14 -11.39 0.89 10.44
C GLN A 14 -11.13 1.69 9.16
N HIS A 15 -9.98 2.35 9.04
CA HIS A 15 -9.54 2.83 7.74
C HIS A 15 -9.39 1.62 6.82
N ALA A 16 -10.34 1.42 5.92
CA ALA A 16 -10.29 0.34 4.95
C ALA A 16 -9.02 0.52 4.09
N LEU A 17 -8.12 -0.45 4.16
CA LEU A 17 -6.91 -0.43 3.33
C LEU A 17 -7.33 -0.54 1.86
N THR A 18 -6.83 0.35 1.03
CA THR A 18 -7.11 0.32 -0.41
C THR A 18 -6.16 -0.67 -1.07
N PRO A 19 -6.66 -1.72 -1.75
CA PRO A 19 -5.78 -2.66 -2.45
C PRO A 19 -5.02 -1.95 -3.56
N LEU A 20 -3.71 -2.17 -3.64
CA LEU A 20 -2.82 -1.58 -4.62
C LEU A 20 -2.02 -2.67 -5.33
N ASN A 21 -2.20 -2.77 -6.65
CA ASN A 21 -1.43 -3.65 -7.49
C ASN A 21 -0.27 -2.89 -8.17
N LEU A 22 0.97 -3.17 -7.73
CA LEU A 22 2.17 -2.53 -8.29
C LEU A 22 2.46 -2.93 -9.74
N ASP A 23 1.90 -4.05 -10.23
CA ASP A 23 2.08 -4.48 -11.62
C ASP A 23 1.19 -3.71 -12.60
N ALA A 24 0.05 -3.20 -12.12
CA ALA A 24 -0.98 -2.57 -12.96
C ALA A 24 -0.97 -1.05 -12.88
N VAL A 25 -0.26 -0.46 -11.92
CA VAL A 25 -0.28 0.97 -11.66
C VAL A 25 1.04 1.63 -12.07
N ASP A 26 0.95 2.82 -12.65
CA ASP A 26 2.12 3.70 -12.77
C ASP A 26 2.37 4.35 -11.40
N VAL A 27 3.33 3.77 -10.67
CA VAL A 27 3.69 4.20 -9.33
C VAL A 27 4.24 5.63 -9.30
N GLU A 28 4.95 6.07 -10.35
CA GLU A 28 5.46 7.43 -10.39
C GLU A 28 4.33 8.44 -10.55
N GLN A 29 3.40 8.16 -11.44
CA GLN A 29 2.24 9.03 -11.65
C GLN A 29 1.37 9.08 -10.39
N LEU A 30 1.12 7.93 -9.75
CA LEU A 30 0.38 7.86 -8.51
C LEU A 30 1.07 8.64 -7.39
N ALA A 31 2.37 8.47 -7.21
CA ALA A 31 3.14 9.21 -6.21
C ALA A 31 3.08 10.73 -6.44
N ARG A 32 3.17 11.19 -7.69
CA ARG A 32 3.01 12.61 -8.05
C ARG A 32 1.62 13.14 -7.69
N THR A 33 0.56 12.41 -8.04
CA THR A 33 -0.82 12.80 -7.72
C THR A 33 -1.04 12.90 -6.21
N LEU A 34 -0.53 11.93 -5.44
CA LEU A 34 -0.63 11.93 -3.98
C LEU A 34 0.16 13.06 -3.34
N ALA A 35 1.36 13.37 -3.85
CA ALA A 35 2.18 14.47 -3.36
C ALA A 35 1.57 15.84 -3.68
N ALA A 36 0.90 15.98 -4.82
CA ALA A 36 0.26 17.23 -5.25
C ALA A 36 -1.02 17.55 -4.47
N ALA A 37 -1.70 16.53 -3.92
CA ALA A 37 -2.94 16.69 -3.15
C ALA A 37 -2.84 15.93 -1.81
N PRO A 38 -2.14 16.49 -0.80
CA PRO A 38 -2.00 15.86 0.50
C PRO A 38 -3.38 15.68 1.15
N GLN A 39 -3.83 14.44 1.29
CA GLN A 39 -5.11 14.13 1.92
C GLN A 39 -4.93 13.89 3.43
N HIS A 40 -5.91 14.36 4.21
CA HIS A 40 -6.06 14.05 5.62
C HIS A 40 -7.45 13.42 5.86
N PRO A 41 -7.54 12.20 6.41
CA PRO A 41 -6.44 11.32 6.83
C PRO A 41 -5.58 10.82 5.65
N GLN A 42 -4.31 10.46 5.94
CA GLN A 42 -3.40 9.92 4.92
C GLN A 42 -3.99 8.62 4.33
N PRO A 43 -3.99 8.48 3.00
CA PRO A 43 -4.49 7.26 2.38
C PRO A 43 -3.58 6.08 2.74
N GLN A 44 -4.22 4.93 2.98
CA GLN A 44 -3.55 3.71 3.37
C GLN A 44 -3.77 2.65 2.29
N PHE A 45 -2.68 2.09 1.79
CA PHE A 45 -2.70 1.07 0.74
C PHE A 45 -2.25 -0.28 1.29
N GLN A 46 -2.84 -1.34 0.76
CA GLN A 46 -2.40 -2.71 0.97
C GLN A 46 -1.85 -3.27 -0.33
N VAL A 47 -0.62 -3.77 -0.31
CA VAL A 47 -0.01 -4.48 -1.43
C VAL A 47 0.02 -5.96 -1.10
N ASP A 48 -0.58 -6.78 -1.95
CA ASP A 48 -0.47 -8.23 -1.87
C ASP A 48 0.79 -8.70 -2.60
N CYS A 49 1.80 -9.14 -1.85
CA CYS A 49 3.08 -9.58 -2.39
C CYS A 49 3.04 -10.99 -3.02
N ARG A 50 1.95 -11.76 -2.86
CA ARG A 50 1.83 -13.10 -3.44
C ARG A 50 1.70 -13.07 -4.96
N THR A 51 1.00 -12.06 -5.47
CA THR A 51 0.64 -11.96 -6.89
C THR A 51 1.54 -11.00 -7.68
N LEU A 52 2.58 -10.43 -7.04
CA LEU A 52 3.46 -9.45 -7.68
C LEU A 52 4.37 -10.12 -8.71
N THR A 53 4.03 -9.93 -9.98
CA THR A 53 4.83 -10.39 -11.12
C THR A 53 6.12 -9.58 -11.25
N CYS A 54 6.11 -8.30 -10.88
CA CYS A 54 7.29 -7.43 -10.84
C CYS A 54 8.36 -7.93 -9.85
N LEU A 55 7.97 -8.59 -8.76
CA LEU A 55 8.91 -9.18 -7.80
C LEU A 55 9.73 -10.29 -8.47
N HIS A 56 9.09 -11.09 -9.32
CA HIS A 56 9.73 -12.19 -10.04
C HIS A 56 10.52 -11.71 -11.26
N THR A 57 10.00 -10.72 -11.99
CA THR A 57 10.57 -10.29 -13.28
C THR A 57 11.61 -9.18 -13.16
N ARG A 58 11.49 -8.29 -12.16
CA ARG A 58 12.37 -7.12 -11.95
C ARG A 58 13.15 -7.19 -10.64
N GLY A 59 12.79 -8.12 -9.76
CA GLY A 59 13.47 -8.37 -8.50
C GLY A 59 13.04 -7.45 -7.36
N ILE A 60 13.57 -7.75 -6.19
CA ILE A 60 13.21 -7.12 -4.91
C ILE A 60 13.52 -5.62 -4.90
N SER A 61 14.69 -5.21 -5.42
CA SER A 61 15.12 -3.81 -5.40
C SER A 61 14.17 -2.89 -6.17
N TYR A 62 13.61 -3.37 -7.29
CA TYR A 62 12.63 -2.61 -8.06
C TYR A 62 11.36 -2.36 -7.24
N VAL A 63 10.80 -3.43 -6.65
CA VAL A 63 9.59 -3.35 -5.83
C VAL A 63 9.81 -2.44 -4.62
N VAL A 64 10.93 -2.58 -3.93
CA VAL A 64 11.29 -1.73 -2.79
C VAL A 64 11.38 -0.26 -3.21
N SER A 65 11.98 0.04 -4.37
CA SER A 65 12.09 1.41 -4.88
C SER A 65 10.72 2.04 -5.14
N GLN A 66 9.78 1.28 -5.73
CA GLN A 66 8.42 1.74 -5.94
C GLN A 66 7.66 1.99 -4.64
N LEU A 67 7.79 1.08 -3.67
CA LEU A 67 7.19 1.24 -2.34
C LEU A 67 7.72 2.48 -1.63
N LEU A 68 9.04 2.73 -1.69
CA LEU A 68 9.65 3.92 -1.12
C LEU A 68 9.20 5.21 -1.81
N LEU A 69 9.00 5.18 -3.13
CA LEU A 69 8.50 6.33 -3.88
C LEU A 69 7.08 6.72 -3.41
N LEU A 70 6.21 5.74 -3.22
CA LEU A 70 4.87 5.97 -2.65
C LEU A 70 4.97 6.45 -1.20
N ARG A 71 5.82 5.85 -0.36
CA ARG A 71 5.98 6.32 1.02
C ARG A 71 6.44 7.78 1.08
N ARG A 72 7.27 8.22 0.14
CA ARG A 72 7.70 9.61 0.01
C ARG A 72 6.55 10.57 -0.35
N SER A 73 5.47 10.11 -0.99
CA SER A 73 4.28 10.92 -1.24
C SER A 73 3.35 11.07 -0.03
N GLY A 74 3.73 10.52 1.14
CA GLY A 74 3.01 10.72 2.39
C GLY A 74 1.89 9.72 2.64
N VAL A 75 1.90 8.58 1.95
CA VAL A 75 0.87 7.53 2.14
C VAL A 75 1.40 6.40 3.00
N VAL A 76 0.51 5.68 3.68
CA VAL A 76 0.86 4.48 4.45
C VAL A 76 0.72 3.25 3.56
N ILE A 77 1.70 2.37 3.58
CA ILE A 77 1.68 1.14 2.80
C ILE A 77 1.87 -0.05 3.72
N TRP A 78 0.95 -1.00 3.60
CA TRP A 78 0.96 -2.27 4.29
C TRP A 78 1.25 -3.38 3.29
N LEU A 79 2.19 -4.25 3.62
CA LEU A 79 2.52 -5.40 2.78
C LEU A 79 1.83 -6.64 3.33
N SER A 80 1.17 -7.43 2.48
CA SER A 80 0.53 -8.69 2.86
C SER A 80 1.11 -9.85 2.05
N ASN A 81 1.06 -11.06 2.58
CA ASN A 81 1.61 -12.27 1.94
C ASN A 81 3.09 -12.13 1.51
N VAL A 82 3.90 -11.48 2.35
CA VAL A 82 5.32 -11.24 2.08
C VAL A 82 6.09 -12.55 2.15
N SER A 83 6.86 -12.87 1.09
CA SER A 83 7.71 -14.07 1.12
C SER A 83 8.81 -13.95 2.18
N PRO A 84 9.29 -15.06 2.78
CA PRO A 84 10.35 -15.00 3.79
C PRO A 84 11.63 -14.32 3.30
N VAL A 85 11.93 -14.46 2.00
CA VAL A 85 13.07 -13.79 1.36
C VAL A 85 12.87 -12.29 1.31
N LEU A 86 11.69 -11.83 0.88
CA LEU A 86 11.36 -10.40 0.84
C LEU A 86 11.34 -9.80 2.24
N ALA A 87 10.75 -10.48 3.22
CA ALA A 87 10.75 -10.06 4.62
C ALA A 87 12.19 -9.92 5.16
N ARG A 88 13.07 -10.90 4.88
CA ARG A 88 14.49 -10.82 5.24
C ARG A 88 15.19 -9.65 4.55
N CYS A 89 14.92 -9.40 3.28
CA CYS A 89 15.48 -8.25 2.56
C CYS A 89 15.03 -6.92 3.18
N LEU A 90 13.75 -6.77 3.49
CA LEU A 90 13.23 -5.59 4.17
C LEU A 90 13.89 -5.37 5.54
N ARG A 91 14.11 -6.44 6.30
CA ARG A 91 14.84 -6.39 7.57
C ARG A 91 16.28 -5.93 7.42
N VAL A 92 17.01 -6.54 6.49
CA VAL A 92 18.43 -6.21 6.24
C VAL A 92 18.57 -4.75 5.78
N LEU A 93 17.61 -4.25 5.02
CA LEU A 93 17.57 -2.86 4.57
C LEU A 93 17.01 -1.89 5.62
N GLY A 94 16.57 -2.37 6.79
CA GLY A 94 15.99 -1.54 7.85
C GLY A 94 14.63 -0.93 7.50
N LEU A 95 13.90 -1.51 6.55
CA LEU A 95 12.65 -0.97 6.00
C LEU A 95 11.38 -1.47 6.71
N GLU A 96 11.48 -2.36 7.70
CA GLU A 96 10.33 -2.96 8.39
C GLU A 96 9.41 -1.92 9.05
N LEU A 97 9.97 -0.80 9.55
CA LEU A 97 9.19 0.29 10.13
C LEU A 97 8.51 1.16 9.07
N LEU A 98 9.10 1.25 7.88
CA LEU A 98 8.55 2.04 6.78
C LEU A 98 7.50 1.26 5.99
N LEU A 99 7.65 -0.06 5.92
CA LEU A 99 6.82 -0.97 5.14
C LEU A 99 6.32 -2.10 6.06
N PRO A 100 5.40 -1.79 6.99
CA PRO A 100 4.88 -2.78 7.92
C PRO A 100 4.22 -3.93 7.16
N THR A 101 4.47 -5.14 7.63
CA THR A 101 3.89 -6.37 7.10
C THR A 101 2.66 -6.77 7.90
N LEU A 102 1.59 -7.13 7.20
CA LEU A 102 0.40 -7.77 7.75
C LEU A 102 0.63 -9.28 7.84
N PRO A 103 0.07 -9.93 8.89
CA PRO A 103 0.18 -11.38 9.09
C PRO A 103 -0.48 -12.19 7.95
#